data_AF-R0I7G1-F1
#
_entry.id   AF-R0I7G1-F1
#
_cell.length_a   1.000
_cell.length_b   1.000
_cell.length_c   1.000
_cell.angle_alpha   90.00
_cell.angle_beta   90.00
_cell.angle_gamma   90.00
#
_symmetry.space_group_name_H-M   'P 1'
#
loop_
_entity.id
_entity.type
_entity.pdbx_description
1 polymer ?
#
loop_
_entity_poly.entity_id
_entity_poly.type
_entity_poly.pdbx_seq_one_letter_code
_entity_poly.pdbx_strand_id
1 'polypeptide(L)'
;MGRSLIFSGNMSMRISNLHKVPSLPLQNSFSCRTVTRNFRHGCSRILSNSFKSTTRLQTKAVVSEVSDQTHYPRIGAKTTGTISPAHLLEVVELAAKTGAEVVMEAVNKPRNITYKGLTDLVTDTDKASEAAILEVVKKNFSDHLILGEEGGIIGDSSSDYLWCIDPLDGTTNFAHGYPSFAVSVGVLYRGNPAAASVVEFVGGPMCWNTRTFSATAGGGALCNGQKIHVSKTDSVERALLITGFGYEHDDAWSTNMELFKEFTDVSRGVRRLGAAAVDMCHVALGIAESYWEYRLKPWDMAAGVLVILYSFSSYFYIFL
;
A
#
# COMPACT_ATOMS: atom_id res chain seq x y z
N MET A 1 28.51 33.19 -15.32
CA MET A 1 29.61 33.67 -14.46
C MET A 1 29.01 34.33 -13.22
N GLY A 2 29.51 33.99 -12.02
CA GLY A 2 29.12 34.65 -10.77
C GLY A 2 27.74 34.25 -10.22
N ARG A 3 27.50 34.26 -8.90
CA ARG A 3 28.41 34.40 -7.76
C ARG A 3 27.92 33.52 -6.60
N SER A 4 28.85 33.00 -5.80
CA SER A 4 28.56 32.44 -4.49
C SER A 4 28.16 33.55 -3.52
N LEU A 5 27.17 33.29 -2.66
CA LEU A 5 26.92 34.03 -1.43
C LEU A 5 26.89 33.05 -0.27
N ILE A 6 27.90 33.12 0.58
CA ILE A 6 27.98 32.41 1.85
C ILE A 6 27.21 33.23 2.88
N PHE A 7 26.30 32.61 3.62
CA PHE A 7 25.81 33.15 4.89
C PHE A 7 26.15 32.19 6.02
N SER A 8 27.02 32.65 6.91
CA SER A 8 27.34 31.99 8.18
C SER A 8 26.23 32.29 9.20
N GLY A 9 25.52 31.27 9.65
CA GLY A 9 24.57 31.34 10.75
C GLY A 9 24.89 30.29 11.80
N ASN A 10 25.56 30.69 12.89
CA ASN A 10 25.80 29.80 14.03
C ASN A 10 24.48 29.55 14.76
N MET A 11 24.00 28.30 14.78
CA MET A 11 23.13 27.83 15.86
C MET A 11 23.44 26.39 16.24
N SER A 12 23.76 26.17 17.52
CA SER A 12 24.16 24.88 18.05
C SER A 12 22.94 24.06 18.44
N MET A 13 22.80 22.85 17.87
CA MET A 13 21.93 21.82 18.42
C MET A 13 22.77 20.68 19.01
N ARG A 14 22.39 20.27 20.22
CA ARG A 14 23.12 19.25 20.99
C ARG A 14 22.80 17.86 20.46
N ILE A 15 23.82 17.17 19.95
CA ILE A 15 23.81 15.71 19.87
C ILE A 15 23.88 15.17 21.31
N SER A 16 22.93 14.33 21.71
CA SER A 16 23.00 13.59 22.96
C SER A 16 24.10 12.52 22.86
N ASN A 17 25.04 12.54 23.81
CA ASN A 17 26.17 11.61 23.80
C ASN A 17 25.70 10.16 23.93
N LEU A 18 25.89 9.36 22.87
CA LEU A 18 25.81 7.91 22.95
C LEU A 18 26.98 7.36 23.77
N HIS A 19 26.68 6.57 24.80
CA HIS A 19 27.69 5.81 25.53
C HIS A 19 28.30 4.75 24.61
N LYS A 20 29.63 4.80 24.42
CA LYS A 20 30.38 3.75 23.72
C LYS A 20 30.38 2.47 24.56
N VAL A 21 29.84 1.39 24.00
CA VAL A 21 30.04 0.02 24.52
C VAL A 21 31.49 -0.42 24.20
N PRO A 22 32.27 -0.95 25.16
CA PRO A 22 33.61 -1.48 24.88
C PRO A 22 33.54 -2.79 24.09
N SER A 23 34.36 -2.92 23.05
CA SER A 23 34.54 -4.17 22.30
C SER A 23 35.34 -5.19 23.10
N LEU A 24 34.78 -6.39 23.32
CA LEU A 24 35.51 -7.54 23.87
C LEU A 24 36.48 -8.14 22.83
N PRO A 25 37.69 -8.59 23.23
CA PRO A 25 38.62 -9.26 22.33
C PRO A 25 38.26 -10.74 22.14
N LEU A 26 38.10 -11.17 20.89
CA LEU A 26 37.95 -12.58 20.52
C LEU A 26 39.31 -13.29 20.59
N GLN A 27 39.50 -14.13 21.62
CA GLN A 27 40.52 -15.19 21.60
C GLN A 27 39.99 -16.38 20.80
N ASN A 28 40.65 -16.73 19.71
CA ASN A 28 40.41 -17.99 18.99
C ASN A 28 41.64 -18.89 19.08
N SER A 29 41.57 -19.89 19.96
CA SER A 29 42.55 -20.97 20.07
C SER A 29 41.86 -22.33 19.93
N PHE A 30 41.66 -22.79 18.70
CA PHE A 30 41.33 -24.18 18.42
C PHE A 30 42.10 -24.68 17.21
N SER A 31 42.91 -25.72 17.43
CA SER A 31 43.55 -26.48 16.37
C SER A 31 42.60 -27.58 15.89
N CYS A 32 42.51 -27.78 14.58
CA CYS A 32 42.00 -29.04 14.03
C CYS A 32 42.91 -29.50 12.88
N ARG A 33 43.05 -30.82 12.75
CA ARG A 33 44.19 -31.45 12.08
C ARG A 33 44.02 -31.53 10.56
N THR A 34 45.14 -31.37 9.86
CA THR A 34 45.29 -31.60 8.43
C THR A 34 44.95 -33.04 8.06
N VAL A 35 44.09 -33.24 7.06
CA VAL A 35 43.99 -34.50 6.31
C VAL A 35 44.20 -34.17 4.83
N THR A 36 45.26 -34.72 4.25
CA THR A 36 45.68 -34.47 2.87
C THR A 36 45.04 -35.47 1.91
N ARG A 37 44.48 -34.97 0.80
CA ARG A 37 44.30 -35.74 -0.44
C ARG A 37 44.64 -34.88 -1.66
N ASN A 38 45.73 -35.25 -2.34
CA ASN A 38 45.99 -34.90 -3.74
C ASN A 38 44.98 -35.69 -4.62
N PHE A 39 44.58 -35.36 -5.85
CA PHE A 39 45.04 -34.47 -6.94
C PHE A 39 43.76 -34.08 -7.78
N ARG A 40 43.72 -33.45 -8.97
CA ARG A 40 44.68 -33.05 -10.04
C ARG A 40 44.02 -31.94 -10.91
N HIS A 41 44.83 -31.19 -11.69
CA HIS A 41 44.42 -30.22 -12.74
C HIS A 41 43.72 -28.93 -12.22
N GLY A 42 44.11 -27.71 -12.61
CA GLY A 42 45.25 -27.28 -13.43
C GLY A 42 45.37 -25.74 -13.50
N CYS A 43 46.51 -25.27 -14.02
CA CYS A 43 46.94 -23.87 -14.23
C CYS A 43 47.45 -23.08 -12.99
N SER A 44 48.51 -22.30 -13.22
CA SER A 44 49.34 -21.63 -12.20
C SER A 44 49.08 -20.14 -12.12
N ARG A 45 49.30 -19.56 -10.93
CA ARG A 45 49.38 -18.10 -10.74
C ARG A 45 50.62 -17.52 -11.44
N ILE A 46 50.51 -16.27 -11.89
CA ILE A 46 51.58 -15.27 -11.80
C ILE A 46 51.02 -14.09 -10.99
N LEU A 47 51.87 -13.48 -10.16
CA LEU A 47 51.53 -12.41 -9.24
C LEU A 47 51.49 -11.05 -9.94
N SER A 48 50.57 -10.18 -9.54
CA SER A 48 50.76 -8.73 -9.59
C SER A 48 50.38 -8.13 -8.23
N ASN A 49 51.13 -7.11 -7.80
CA ASN A 49 51.09 -6.58 -6.44
C ASN A 49 50.11 -5.42 -6.32
N SER A 50 49.48 -5.33 -5.14
CA SER A 50 48.91 -4.13 -4.52
C SER A 50 48.09 -3.14 -5.37
N PHE A 51 46.79 -3.06 -5.07
CA PHE A 51 46.18 -1.79 -4.68
C PHE A 51 45.04 -2.05 -3.68
N LYS A 52 45.13 -1.48 -2.47
CA LYS A 52 44.02 -1.48 -1.51
C LYS A 52 43.03 -0.39 -1.92
N SER A 53 42.00 -0.75 -2.67
CA SER A 53 40.83 0.13 -2.86
C SER A 53 39.78 -0.19 -1.80
N THR A 54 39.76 0.59 -0.72
CA THR A 54 38.59 0.65 0.18
C THR A 54 37.53 1.55 -0.45
N THR A 55 36.85 1.04 -1.49
CA THR A 55 35.62 1.64 -2.01
C THR A 55 34.52 1.48 -0.97
N ARG A 56 34.45 2.45 -0.05
CA ARG A 56 33.29 2.70 0.78
C ARG A 56 32.14 3.04 -0.19
N LEU A 57 31.21 2.11 -0.39
CA LEU A 57 29.98 2.37 -1.13
C LEU A 57 29.24 3.51 -0.43
N GLN A 58 29.39 4.72 -0.95
CA GLN A 58 28.50 5.82 -0.63
C GLN A 58 27.23 5.62 -1.45
N THR A 59 26.29 4.83 -0.92
CA THR A 59 24.88 5.04 -1.24
C THR A 59 24.52 6.45 -0.79
N LYS A 60 24.67 7.40 -1.71
CA LYS A 60 23.92 8.65 -1.64
C LYS A 60 22.49 8.31 -2.00
N ALA A 61 21.75 7.76 -1.04
CA ALA A 61 20.34 8.05 -0.97
C ALA A 61 20.26 9.58 -0.98
N VAL A 62 19.72 10.14 -2.06
CA VAL A 62 19.41 11.56 -2.10
C VAL A 62 18.18 11.71 -1.23
N VAL A 63 18.43 11.83 0.08
CA VAL A 63 17.52 12.55 0.97
C VAL A 63 17.45 13.94 0.36
N SER A 64 16.43 14.17 -0.46
CA SER A 64 16.01 15.53 -0.75
C SER A 64 15.74 16.16 0.61
N GLU A 65 16.41 17.27 0.89
CA GLU A 65 15.96 18.16 1.95
C GLU A 65 14.58 18.66 1.51
N VAL A 66 13.54 17.91 1.88
CA VAL A 66 12.14 18.30 1.70
C VAL A 66 12.00 19.57 2.51
N SER A 67 11.86 20.70 1.82
CA SER A 67 11.72 21.99 2.50
C SER A 67 10.50 21.92 3.42
N ASP A 68 10.61 22.51 4.61
CA ASP A 68 9.61 22.53 5.70
C ASP A 68 8.22 23.12 5.32
N GLN A 69 7.96 23.35 4.03
CA GLN A 69 6.78 24.05 3.50
C GLN A 69 6.15 23.39 2.26
N THR A 70 6.44 22.13 1.93
CA THR A 70 5.61 21.38 0.96
C THR A 70 4.24 21.07 1.56
N HIS A 71 3.30 22.01 1.40
CA HIS A 71 1.89 21.81 1.72
C HIS A 71 1.27 20.90 0.64
N TYR A 72 1.42 19.58 0.79
CA TYR A 72 0.81 18.59 -0.10
C TYR A 72 -0.70 18.86 -0.18
N PRO A 73 -1.29 18.95 -1.39
CA PRO A 73 -2.70 19.26 -1.54
C PRO A 73 -3.57 18.14 -0.96
N ARG A 74 -4.62 18.49 -0.21
CA ARG A 74 -5.64 17.51 0.17
C ARG A 74 -6.35 17.03 -1.10
N ILE A 75 -6.24 15.74 -1.39
CA ILE A 75 -6.70 15.12 -2.65
C ILE A 75 -8.24 14.86 -2.63
N GLY A 76 -8.87 14.91 -1.46
CA GLY A 76 -10.32 14.66 -1.31
C GLY A 76 -11.19 15.80 -1.84
N ALA A 77 -12.33 15.46 -2.44
CA ALA A 77 -13.28 16.43 -2.95
C ALA A 77 -13.81 17.32 -1.82
N LYS A 78 -13.96 18.63 -2.10
CA LYS A 78 -14.54 19.62 -1.15
C LYS A 78 -16.07 19.56 -1.11
N THR A 79 -16.68 18.84 -2.05
CA THR A 79 -18.12 18.70 -2.27
C THR A 79 -18.36 17.43 -3.07
N THR A 80 -19.54 16.85 -2.92
CA THR A 80 -20.04 15.73 -3.74
C THR A 80 -20.80 16.20 -4.99
N GLY A 81 -20.71 17.49 -5.33
CA GLY A 81 -21.34 18.05 -6.52
C GLY A 81 -22.84 18.30 -6.34
N THR A 82 -23.63 17.84 -7.30
CA THR A 82 -25.10 17.92 -7.30
C THR A 82 -25.76 16.83 -6.46
N ILE A 83 -25.08 15.71 -6.23
CA ILE A 83 -25.61 14.57 -5.47
C ILE A 83 -25.24 14.76 -4.00
N SER A 84 -26.16 14.45 -3.08
CA SER A 84 -25.90 14.59 -1.65
C SER A 84 -24.87 13.57 -1.16
N PRO A 85 -24.02 13.90 -0.16
CA PRO A 85 -23.06 12.94 0.38
C PRO A 85 -23.73 11.68 0.93
N ALA A 86 -24.89 11.83 1.58
CA ALA A 86 -25.64 10.71 2.12
C ALA A 86 -26.09 9.72 1.03
N HIS A 87 -26.55 10.21 -0.12
CA HIS A 87 -26.99 9.34 -1.21
C HIS A 87 -25.82 8.68 -1.95
N LEU A 88 -24.69 9.39 -2.14
CA LEU A 88 -23.48 8.73 -2.65
C LEU A 88 -22.97 7.65 -1.68
N LEU A 89 -22.99 7.90 -0.37
CA LEU A 89 -22.61 6.92 0.66
C LEU A 89 -23.47 5.66 0.58
N GLU A 90 -24.79 5.83 0.56
CA GLU A 90 -25.77 4.75 0.44
C GLU A 90 -25.48 3.86 -0.78
N VAL A 91 -25.20 4.46 -1.94
CA VAL A 91 -24.96 3.70 -3.17
C VAL A 91 -23.57 3.05 -3.19
N VAL A 92 -22.49 3.68 -2.71
CA VAL A 92 -21.17 3.00 -2.62
C VAL A 92 -21.19 1.85 -1.60
N GLU A 93 -21.87 2.02 -0.47
CA GLU A 93 -22.03 0.96 0.54
C GLU A 93 -22.85 -0.20 0.00
N LEU A 94 -23.98 0.08 -0.67
CA LEU A 94 -24.80 -0.94 -1.32
C LEU A 94 -24.02 -1.69 -2.41
N ALA A 95 -23.33 -0.96 -3.30
CA ALA A 95 -22.60 -1.55 -4.41
C ALA A 95 -21.45 -2.45 -3.93
N ALA A 96 -20.61 -1.96 -3.02
CA ALA A 96 -19.51 -2.74 -2.46
C ALA A 96 -20.01 -3.96 -1.66
N LYS A 97 -21.12 -3.81 -0.91
CA LYS A 97 -21.75 -4.94 -0.20
C LYS A 97 -22.26 -6.00 -1.18
N THR A 98 -22.93 -5.60 -2.26
CA THR A 98 -23.45 -6.53 -3.26
C THR A 98 -22.34 -7.29 -4.00
N GLY A 99 -21.21 -6.64 -4.33
CA GLY A 99 -20.02 -7.36 -4.82
C GLY A 99 -19.45 -8.32 -3.77
N ALA A 100 -19.35 -7.88 -2.51
CA ALA A 100 -18.84 -8.71 -1.42
C ALA A 100 -19.74 -9.92 -1.09
N GLU A 101 -21.05 -9.84 -1.32
CA GLU A 101 -21.96 -10.99 -1.21
C GLU A 101 -21.57 -12.08 -2.23
N VAL A 102 -21.24 -11.71 -3.47
CA VAL A 102 -20.75 -12.65 -4.50
C VAL A 102 -19.41 -13.28 -4.10
N VAL A 103 -18.45 -12.47 -3.63
CA VAL A 103 -17.14 -12.96 -3.15
C VAL A 103 -17.32 -13.90 -1.96
N MET A 104 -18.21 -13.59 -1.02
CA MET A 104 -18.51 -14.42 0.16
C MET A 104 -19.12 -15.79 -0.21
N GLU A 105 -19.84 -15.92 -1.32
CA GLU A 105 -20.23 -17.24 -1.82
C GLU A 105 -19.05 -18.06 -2.35
N ALA A 106 -17.93 -17.42 -2.72
CA ALA A 106 -16.79 -18.05 -3.37
C ALA A 106 -15.60 -18.36 -2.43
N VAL A 107 -15.44 -17.66 -1.30
CA VAL A 107 -14.28 -17.79 -0.39
C VAL A 107 -13.97 -19.22 0.10
N ASN A 108 -14.97 -20.11 0.12
CA ASN A 108 -14.84 -21.52 0.52
C ASN A 108 -15.02 -22.52 -0.63
N LYS A 109 -15.23 -22.08 -1.88
CA LYS A 109 -15.37 -22.97 -3.03
C LYS A 109 -14.02 -23.64 -3.38
N PRO A 110 -14.01 -24.91 -3.84
CA PRO A 110 -12.80 -25.59 -4.31
C PRO A 110 -12.17 -24.86 -5.49
N ARG A 111 -10.85 -24.87 -5.57
CA ARG A 111 -10.06 -24.08 -6.54
C ARG A 111 -8.87 -24.88 -7.07
N ASN A 112 -8.55 -24.69 -8.35
CA ASN A 112 -7.39 -25.30 -9.00
C ASN A 112 -6.31 -24.22 -9.21
N ILE A 113 -5.36 -24.11 -8.29
CA ILE A 113 -4.27 -23.14 -8.40
C ILE A 113 -3.30 -23.58 -9.49
N THR A 114 -3.26 -22.82 -10.59
CA THR A 114 -2.27 -23.03 -11.67
C THR A 114 -0.95 -22.34 -11.33
N TYR A 115 0.14 -22.67 -12.04
CA TYR A 115 1.45 -22.04 -11.84
C TYR A 115 1.45 -20.50 -12.06
N LYS A 116 0.43 -19.95 -12.71
CA LYS A 116 0.24 -18.49 -12.89
C LYS A 116 -0.55 -17.81 -11.76
N GLY A 117 -0.89 -18.52 -10.69
CA GLY A 117 -1.66 -17.98 -9.55
C GLY A 117 -3.17 -17.84 -9.82
N LEU A 118 -3.56 -17.40 -11.03
CA LEU A 118 -4.97 -17.36 -11.42
C LEU A 118 -5.57 -18.77 -11.52
N THR A 119 -6.86 -18.82 -11.19
CA THR A 119 -7.74 -19.99 -11.30
C THR A 119 -9.03 -19.56 -11.99
N ASP A 120 -9.77 -20.50 -12.58
CA ASP A 120 -11.06 -20.19 -13.21
C ASP A 120 -12.03 -19.58 -12.17
N LEU A 121 -12.11 -20.18 -10.96
CA LEU A 121 -12.93 -19.67 -9.85
C LEU A 121 -12.63 -18.21 -9.50
N VAL A 122 -11.34 -17.82 -9.50
CA VAL A 122 -10.91 -16.44 -9.23
C VAL A 122 -11.53 -15.54 -10.28
N THR A 123 -11.14 -15.74 -11.54
CA THR A 123 -11.60 -14.98 -12.71
C THR A 123 -13.13 -14.88 -12.80
N ASP A 124 -13.85 -15.95 -12.49
CA ASP A 124 -15.32 -16.00 -12.47
C ASP A 124 -15.90 -15.19 -11.30
N THR A 125 -15.24 -15.19 -10.14
CA THR A 125 -15.63 -14.41 -8.95
C THR A 125 -15.40 -12.91 -9.16
N ASP A 126 -14.22 -12.52 -9.68
CA ASP A 126 -13.89 -11.15 -10.07
C ASP A 126 -14.99 -10.55 -10.97
N LYS A 127 -15.31 -11.24 -12.07
CA LYS A 127 -16.30 -10.79 -13.06
C LYS A 127 -17.73 -10.79 -12.54
N ALA A 128 -18.10 -11.78 -11.72
CA ALA A 128 -19.43 -11.82 -11.12
C ALA A 128 -19.62 -10.73 -10.06
N SER A 129 -18.58 -10.44 -9.27
CA SER A 129 -18.54 -9.32 -8.31
C SER A 129 -18.66 -7.98 -9.05
N GLU A 130 -17.83 -7.74 -10.08
CA GLU A 130 -17.89 -6.51 -10.88
C GLU A 130 -19.26 -6.31 -11.52
N ALA A 131 -19.82 -7.34 -12.17
CA ALA A 131 -21.15 -7.28 -12.78
C ALA A 131 -22.24 -6.91 -11.76
N ALA A 132 -22.20 -7.47 -10.55
CA ALA A 132 -23.17 -7.17 -9.50
C ALA A 132 -23.04 -5.72 -8.98
N ILE A 133 -21.81 -5.21 -8.84
CA ILE A 133 -21.52 -3.80 -8.50
C ILE A 133 -22.03 -2.87 -9.61
N LEU A 134 -21.75 -3.19 -10.88
CA LEU A 134 -22.15 -2.40 -12.05
C LEU A 134 -23.66 -2.23 -12.16
N GLU A 135 -24.44 -3.27 -11.87
CA GLU A 135 -25.91 -3.19 -11.88
C GLU A 135 -26.45 -2.26 -10.77
N VAL A 136 -25.83 -2.27 -9.58
CA VAL A 136 -26.18 -1.30 -8.52
C VAL A 136 -25.86 0.13 -8.95
N VAL A 137 -24.68 0.37 -9.52
CA VAL A 137 -24.29 1.72 -9.97
C VAL A 137 -25.21 2.22 -11.08
N LYS A 138 -25.39 1.46 -12.16
CA LYS A 138 -26.22 1.86 -13.33
C LYS A 138 -27.69 2.08 -12.97
N LYS A 139 -28.23 1.34 -11.99
CA LYS A 139 -29.61 1.48 -11.53
C LYS A 139 -29.86 2.82 -10.82
N ASN A 140 -28.85 3.37 -10.15
CA ASN A 140 -28.93 4.65 -9.45
C ASN A 140 -28.44 5.82 -10.33
N PHE A 141 -27.43 5.57 -11.16
CA PHE A 141 -26.71 6.57 -11.96
C PHE A 141 -26.38 6.02 -13.36
N SER A 142 -27.35 6.09 -14.28
CA SER A 142 -27.22 5.54 -15.64
C SER A 142 -26.33 6.38 -16.57
N ASP A 143 -26.00 7.61 -16.18
CA ASP A 143 -25.22 8.63 -16.89
C ASP A 143 -23.83 8.88 -16.28
N HIS A 144 -23.42 8.10 -15.28
CA HIS A 144 -22.08 8.22 -14.69
C HIS A 144 -21.02 7.43 -15.48
N LEU A 145 -19.77 7.90 -15.42
CA LEU A 145 -18.63 7.16 -15.94
C LEU A 145 -18.18 6.11 -14.92
N ILE A 146 -17.74 4.95 -15.39
CA ILE A 146 -17.24 3.84 -14.59
C ILE A 146 -15.91 3.38 -15.17
N LEU A 147 -14.97 3.05 -14.29
CA LEU A 147 -13.70 2.39 -14.56
C LEU A 147 -13.61 1.18 -13.61
N GLY A 148 -13.86 -0.01 -14.15
CA GLY A 148 -13.64 -1.28 -13.47
C GLY A 148 -12.31 -1.92 -13.88
N GLU A 149 -11.74 -2.74 -13.01
CA GLU A 149 -10.52 -3.51 -13.29
C GLU A 149 -10.69 -4.49 -14.48
N GLU A 150 -11.79 -5.26 -14.47
CA GLU A 150 -12.06 -6.31 -15.45
C GLU A 150 -12.79 -5.77 -16.68
N GLY A 151 -13.77 -4.89 -16.48
CA GLY A 151 -14.63 -4.32 -17.52
C GLY A 151 -14.06 -3.07 -18.22
N GLY A 152 -13.04 -2.43 -17.65
CA GLY A 152 -12.47 -1.19 -18.17
C GLY A 152 -13.44 0.01 -18.07
N ILE A 153 -13.43 0.88 -19.09
CA ILE A 153 -14.23 2.12 -19.09
C ILE A 153 -15.62 1.89 -19.68
N ILE A 154 -16.66 2.27 -18.93
CA ILE A 154 -18.09 2.11 -19.28
C ILE A 154 -18.84 3.39 -18.89
N GLY A 155 -19.82 3.82 -19.70
CA GLY A 155 -20.69 4.96 -19.39
C GLY A 155 -20.35 6.25 -20.16
N ASP A 156 -20.83 7.39 -19.67
CA ASP A 156 -20.66 8.68 -20.35
C ASP A 156 -19.36 9.39 -19.95
N SER A 157 -18.44 9.51 -20.92
CA SER A 157 -17.16 10.22 -20.76
C SER A 157 -17.27 11.72 -20.42
N SER A 158 -18.45 12.31 -20.56
CA SER A 158 -18.73 13.71 -20.19
C SER A 158 -19.23 13.88 -18.75
N SER A 159 -19.46 12.78 -18.03
CA SER A 159 -19.92 12.82 -16.64
C SER A 159 -18.90 13.47 -15.70
N ASP A 160 -19.38 14.29 -14.78
CA ASP A 160 -18.59 14.84 -13.68
C ASP A 160 -18.17 13.77 -12.66
N TYR A 161 -18.76 12.57 -12.69
CA TYR A 161 -18.53 11.49 -11.74
C TYR A 161 -17.87 10.27 -12.40
N LEU A 162 -16.84 9.75 -11.75
CA LEU A 162 -16.16 8.52 -12.14
C LEU A 162 -16.20 7.51 -10.98
N TRP A 163 -16.89 6.40 -11.18
CA TRP A 163 -16.83 5.24 -10.29
C TRP A 163 -15.57 4.43 -10.60
N CYS A 164 -14.74 4.17 -9.60
CA CYS A 164 -13.59 3.27 -9.69
C CYS A 164 -13.93 2.00 -8.90
N ILE A 165 -13.92 0.86 -9.57
CA ILE A 165 -14.35 -0.44 -9.02
C ILE A 165 -13.18 -1.42 -9.10
N ASP A 166 -12.78 -1.93 -7.95
CA ASP A 166 -11.96 -3.12 -7.79
C ASP A 166 -12.88 -4.21 -7.19
N PRO A 167 -13.20 -5.27 -7.96
CA PRO A 167 -14.12 -6.31 -7.53
C PRO A 167 -13.51 -7.34 -6.58
N LEU A 168 -12.17 -7.40 -6.42
CA LEU A 168 -11.46 -8.37 -5.57
C LEU A 168 -9.97 -7.99 -5.31
N ASP A 169 -9.74 -6.85 -4.66
CA ASP A 169 -8.41 -6.40 -4.22
C ASP A 169 -7.74 -7.49 -3.39
N GLY A 170 -6.53 -7.89 -3.76
CA GLY A 170 -5.84 -9.03 -3.16
C GLY A 170 -6.25 -10.39 -3.76
N THR A 171 -6.52 -10.45 -5.06
CA THR A 171 -6.80 -11.66 -5.86
C THR A 171 -5.93 -12.87 -5.49
N THR A 172 -4.62 -12.65 -5.30
CA THR A 172 -3.66 -13.70 -4.86
C THR A 172 -4.00 -14.23 -3.46
N ASN A 173 -4.34 -13.35 -2.52
CA ASN A 173 -4.72 -13.73 -1.17
C ASN A 173 -6.05 -14.52 -1.16
N PHE A 174 -7.05 -14.08 -1.93
CA PHE A 174 -8.28 -14.85 -2.15
C PHE A 174 -7.97 -16.24 -2.72
N ALA A 175 -7.16 -16.33 -3.78
CA ALA A 175 -6.74 -17.59 -4.39
C ALA A 175 -6.05 -18.54 -3.40
N HIS A 176 -5.22 -18.02 -2.50
CA HIS A 176 -4.55 -18.82 -1.46
C HIS A 176 -5.37 -19.02 -0.17
N GLY A 177 -6.52 -18.33 -0.02
CA GLY A 177 -7.33 -18.35 1.20
C GLY A 177 -6.68 -17.60 2.37
N TYR A 178 -5.78 -16.66 2.06
CA TYR A 178 -5.13 -15.80 3.05
C TYR A 178 -6.07 -14.63 3.43
N PRO A 179 -6.26 -14.32 4.72
CA PRO A 179 -7.23 -13.33 5.16
C PRO A 179 -6.68 -11.89 5.05
N SER A 180 -6.66 -11.37 3.82
CA SER A 180 -6.46 -9.96 3.49
C SER A 180 -6.84 -9.74 2.03
N PHE A 181 -8.11 -9.48 1.75
CA PHE A 181 -8.63 -9.09 0.44
C PHE A 181 -9.94 -8.31 0.63
N ALA A 182 -10.38 -7.56 -0.38
CA ALA A 182 -11.57 -6.72 -0.28
C ALA A 182 -12.35 -6.58 -1.58
N VAL A 183 -13.58 -6.08 -1.48
CA VAL A 183 -14.25 -5.36 -2.58
C VAL A 183 -14.09 -3.86 -2.33
N SER A 184 -13.64 -3.10 -3.32
CA SER A 184 -13.35 -1.67 -3.19
C SER A 184 -14.13 -0.86 -4.24
N VAL A 185 -14.99 0.05 -3.78
CA VAL A 185 -15.79 0.92 -4.64
C VAL A 185 -15.60 2.37 -4.20
N GLY A 186 -14.99 3.17 -5.06
CA GLY A 186 -14.85 4.62 -4.88
C GLY A 186 -15.61 5.38 -5.97
N VAL A 187 -16.09 6.58 -5.67
CA VAL A 187 -16.57 7.53 -6.67
C VAL A 187 -15.82 8.85 -6.54
N LEU A 188 -15.26 9.31 -7.65
CA LEU A 188 -14.62 10.62 -7.79
C LEU A 188 -15.64 11.62 -8.33
N TYR A 189 -15.63 12.84 -7.80
CA TYR A 189 -16.28 14.00 -8.42
C TYR A 189 -15.18 14.92 -8.98
N ARG A 190 -15.20 15.15 -10.30
CA ARG A 190 -14.18 15.91 -11.04
C ARG A 190 -12.74 15.49 -10.68
N GLY A 191 -12.50 14.17 -10.68
CA GLY A 191 -11.19 13.57 -10.39
C GLY A 191 -10.76 13.57 -8.91
N ASN A 192 -11.59 14.05 -7.98
CA ASN A 192 -11.29 14.05 -6.54
C ASN A 192 -12.22 13.06 -5.81
N PRO A 193 -11.73 12.18 -4.90
CA PRO A 193 -12.60 11.22 -4.20
C PRO A 193 -13.73 11.90 -3.41
N ALA A 194 -14.96 11.39 -3.58
CA ALA A 194 -16.19 12.00 -3.09
C ALA A 194 -17.01 11.07 -2.16
N ALA A 195 -17.11 9.77 -2.48
CA ALA A 195 -17.61 8.73 -1.57
C ALA A 195 -16.85 7.40 -1.80
N ALA A 196 -16.80 6.55 -0.79
CA ALA A 196 -16.09 5.27 -0.84
C ALA A 196 -16.70 4.22 0.09
N SER A 197 -16.60 2.96 -0.30
CA SER A 197 -16.80 1.79 0.55
C SER A 197 -15.78 0.71 0.21
N VAL A 198 -15.17 0.11 1.24
CA VAL A 198 -14.26 -1.04 1.14
C VAL A 198 -14.77 -2.14 2.08
N VAL A 199 -15.06 -3.32 1.55
CA VAL A 199 -15.50 -4.48 2.34
C VAL A 199 -14.34 -5.47 2.45
N GLU A 200 -13.60 -5.37 3.57
CA GLU A 200 -12.50 -6.26 3.92
C GLU A 200 -13.02 -7.65 4.34
N PHE A 201 -12.38 -8.71 3.86
CA PHE A 201 -12.61 -10.09 4.30
C PHE A 201 -11.58 -10.49 5.35
N VAL A 202 -12.07 -10.96 6.50
CA VAL A 202 -11.27 -11.34 7.66
C VAL A 202 -11.59 -12.77 8.13
N GLY A 203 -10.70 -13.34 8.95
CA GLY A 203 -10.86 -14.69 9.49
C GLY A 203 -9.98 -15.70 8.73
N GLY A 204 -10.60 -16.56 7.93
CA GLY A 204 -9.90 -17.57 7.13
C GLY A 204 -10.83 -18.67 6.64
N PRO A 205 -10.30 -19.72 5.98
CA PRO A 205 -11.09 -20.84 5.47
C PRO A 205 -12.01 -21.44 6.53
N MET A 206 -13.29 -21.65 6.17
CA MET A 206 -14.38 -22.08 7.06
C MET A 206 -14.82 -21.08 8.16
N CYS A 207 -14.17 -19.92 8.31
CA CYS A 207 -14.48 -18.93 9.36
C CYS A 207 -14.43 -17.46 8.90
N TRP A 208 -14.79 -17.22 7.63
CA TRP A 208 -14.83 -15.88 7.02
C TRP A 208 -15.89 -14.96 7.66
N ASN A 209 -15.54 -13.69 7.76
CA ASN A 209 -16.43 -12.58 8.13
C ASN A 209 -15.99 -11.33 7.37
N THR A 210 -16.78 -10.24 7.41
CA THR A 210 -16.43 -8.97 6.77
C THR A 210 -16.31 -7.80 7.75
N ARG A 211 -15.59 -6.77 7.30
CA ARG A 211 -15.53 -5.44 7.93
C ARG A 211 -15.70 -4.39 6.84
N THR A 212 -16.69 -3.52 6.98
CA THR A 212 -16.97 -2.46 6.00
C THR A 212 -16.38 -1.15 6.48
N PHE A 213 -15.49 -0.57 5.69
CA PHE A 213 -15.03 0.80 5.82
C PHE A 213 -15.79 1.68 4.83
N SER A 214 -16.19 2.87 5.24
CA SER A 214 -16.86 3.81 4.33
C SER A 214 -16.53 5.26 4.66
N ALA A 215 -16.59 6.14 3.66
CA ALA A 215 -16.28 7.55 3.83
C ALA A 215 -17.00 8.43 2.80
N THR A 216 -17.19 9.71 3.15
CA THR A 216 -17.64 10.74 2.21
C THR A 216 -16.93 12.06 2.41
N ALA A 217 -16.88 12.85 1.33
CA ALA A 217 -16.48 14.25 1.36
C ALA A 217 -17.30 15.04 2.40
N GLY A 218 -16.63 15.42 3.48
CA GLY A 218 -17.21 16.15 4.62
C GLY A 218 -17.90 15.28 5.69
N GLY A 219 -18.15 13.99 5.46
CA GLY A 219 -18.80 13.09 6.42
C GLY A 219 -17.86 12.45 7.46
N GLY A 220 -16.57 12.36 7.14
CA GLY A 220 -15.61 11.56 7.89
C GLY A 220 -15.58 10.09 7.42
N ALA A 221 -14.71 9.30 8.02
CA ALA A 221 -14.59 7.86 7.77
C ALA A 221 -15.18 7.02 8.90
N LEU A 222 -15.73 5.87 8.53
CA LEU A 222 -16.42 4.90 9.37
C LEU A 222 -15.83 3.49 9.16
N CYS A 223 -15.94 2.66 10.19
CA CYS A 223 -15.74 1.22 10.17
C CYS A 223 -16.94 0.57 10.87
N ASN A 224 -17.70 -0.27 10.16
CA ASN A 224 -18.97 -0.84 10.62
C ASN A 224 -19.91 0.20 11.27
N GLY A 225 -20.01 1.40 10.66
CA GLY A 225 -20.80 2.52 11.15
C GLY A 225 -20.20 3.32 12.32
N GLN A 226 -19.05 2.92 12.87
CA GLN A 226 -18.36 3.65 13.94
C GLN A 226 -17.25 4.55 13.37
N LYS A 227 -17.11 5.79 13.88
CA LYS A 227 -16.08 6.73 13.43
C LYS A 227 -14.67 6.22 13.74
N ILE A 228 -13.79 6.30 12.75
CA ILE A 228 -12.37 5.92 12.85
C ILE A 228 -11.44 7.14 12.75
N HIS A 229 -10.19 6.92 13.15
CA HIS A 229 -9.13 7.90 13.13
C HIS A 229 -7.79 7.20 12.88
N VAL A 230 -6.91 7.84 12.10
CA VAL A 230 -5.53 7.39 11.94
C VAL A 230 -4.79 7.43 13.28
N SER A 231 -3.65 6.72 13.34
CA SER A 231 -2.80 6.74 14.52
C SER A 231 -2.31 8.15 14.86
N LYS A 232 -2.03 8.38 16.15
CA LYS A 232 -1.43 9.62 16.68
C LYS A 232 0.09 9.53 16.80
N THR A 233 0.69 8.41 16.40
CA THR A 233 2.13 8.23 16.41
C THR A 233 2.80 9.23 15.46
N ASP A 234 3.74 10.00 16.00
CA ASP A 234 4.46 11.09 15.34
C ASP A 234 5.92 10.73 14.99
N SER A 235 6.35 9.49 15.27
CA SER A 235 7.74 9.05 15.13
C SER A 235 7.82 7.66 14.50
N VAL A 236 8.70 7.50 13.50
CA VAL A 236 8.82 6.26 12.71
C VAL A 236 9.26 5.07 13.56
N GLU A 237 10.05 5.30 14.61
CA GLU A 237 10.56 4.29 15.55
C GLU A 237 9.47 3.67 16.43
N ARG A 238 8.27 4.25 16.40
CA ARG A 238 7.08 3.75 17.10
C ARG A 238 6.03 3.18 16.14
N ALA A 239 6.20 3.43 14.84
CA ALA A 239 5.26 3.09 13.80
C ALA A 239 5.30 1.62 13.39
N LEU A 240 4.13 1.04 13.12
CA LEU A 240 3.96 -0.13 12.28
C LEU A 240 3.62 0.35 10.87
N LEU A 241 4.40 -0.09 9.88
CA LEU A 241 4.26 0.38 8.49
C LEU A 241 3.76 -0.75 7.59
N ILE A 242 3.14 -0.39 6.47
CA ILE A 242 2.65 -1.35 5.47
C ILE A 242 3.24 -0.99 4.10
N THR A 243 3.55 -1.99 3.27
CA THR A 243 3.90 -1.81 1.86
C THR A 243 3.29 -2.90 0.99
N GLY A 244 3.16 -2.63 -0.31
CA GLY A 244 3.01 -3.67 -1.32
C GLY A 244 4.21 -3.74 -2.27
N PHE A 245 4.19 -4.73 -3.16
CA PHE A 245 5.23 -4.97 -4.16
C PHE A 245 4.57 -5.37 -5.47
N GLY A 246 4.87 -4.63 -6.54
CA GLY A 246 4.47 -4.99 -7.91
C GLY A 246 5.14 -6.29 -8.39
N TYR A 247 4.46 -7.00 -9.29
CA TYR A 247 4.92 -8.27 -9.85
C TYR A 247 6.14 -8.15 -10.78
N GLU A 248 6.42 -6.95 -11.30
CA GLU A 248 7.55 -6.67 -12.19
C GLU A 248 8.79 -6.29 -11.36
N HIS A 249 9.81 -7.15 -11.35
CA HIS A 249 11.06 -6.90 -10.62
C HIS A 249 12.01 -5.98 -11.40
N ASP A 250 11.61 -4.74 -11.61
CA ASP A 250 12.39 -3.70 -12.29
C ASP A 250 12.98 -2.64 -11.32
N ASP A 251 13.36 -1.47 -11.84
CA ASP A 251 13.94 -0.38 -11.06
C ASP A 251 13.00 0.10 -9.94
N ALA A 252 11.67 0.16 -10.17
CA ALA A 252 10.72 0.62 -9.16
C ALA A 252 10.57 -0.42 -8.04
N TRP A 253 10.56 -1.71 -8.38
CA TRP A 253 10.61 -2.79 -7.39
C TRP A 253 11.92 -2.77 -6.60
N SER A 254 13.04 -2.51 -7.27
CA SER A 254 14.37 -2.44 -6.64
C SER A 254 14.44 -1.28 -5.64
N THR A 255 13.95 -0.09 -6.01
CA THR A 255 13.78 1.05 -5.09
C THR A 255 12.86 0.71 -3.92
N ASN A 256 11.74 0.03 -4.17
CA ASN A 256 10.82 -0.39 -3.11
C ASN A 256 11.47 -1.38 -2.12
N MET A 257 12.30 -2.30 -2.60
CA MET A 257 13.08 -3.20 -1.74
C MET A 257 14.13 -2.48 -0.89
N GLU A 258 14.72 -1.39 -1.39
CA GLU A 258 15.60 -0.52 -0.59
C GLU A 258 14.80 0.20 0.50
N LEU A 259 13.66 0.81 0.17
CA LEU A 259 12.75 1.43 1.14
C LEU A 259 12.27 0.44 2.21
N PHE A 260 11.86 -0.76 1.82
CA PHE A 260 11.42 -1.81 2.73
C PHE A 260 12.50 -2.18 3.76
N LYS A 261 13.76 -2.26 3.31
CA LYS A 261 14.91 -2.50 4.18
C LYS A 261 15.13 -1.31 5.14
N GLU A 262 15.22 -0.08 4.61
CA GLU A 262 15.46 1.12 5.42
C GLU A 262 14.38 1.31 6.49
N PHE A 263 13.10 1.15 6.12
CA PHE A 263 12.00 1.26 7.07
C PHE A 263 11.95 0.09 8.07
N THR A 264 12.43 -1.10 7.71
CA THR A 264 12.57 -2.21 8.67
C THR A 264 13.68 -1.96 9.69
N ASP A 265 14.76 -1.27 9.31
CA ASP A 265 15.87 -0.93 10.21
C ASP A 265 15.49 0.14 11.27
N VAL A 266 14.50 1.02 10.97
CA VAL A 266 14.14 2.16 11.84
C VAL A 266 12.76 2.09 12.52
N SER A 267 11.82 1.27 12.06
CA SER A 267 10.45 1.22 12.59
C SER A 267 10.20 0.04 13.55
N ARG A 268 8.95 -0.17 14.00
CA ARG A 268 8.55 -1.42 14.69
C ARG A 268 8.34 -2.60 13.73
N GLY A 269 8.69 -2.41 12.46
CA GLY A 269 8.63 -3.40 11.40
C GLY A 269 7.59 -3.03 10.34
N VAL A 270 7.76 -3.64 9.18
CA VAL A 270 6.89 -3.45 8.02
C VAL A 270 5.98 -4.68 7.85
N ARG A 271 4.81 -4.50 7.25
CA ARG A 271 3.90 -5.55 6.80
C ARG A 271 3.73 -5.48 5.29
N ARG A 272 3.43 -6.62 4.67
CA ARG A 272 2.99 -6.72 3.29
C ARG A 272 1.77 -7.64 3.31
N LEU A 273 0.58 -7.08 3.42
CA LEU A 273 -0.65 -7.89 3.49
C LEU A 273 -1.07 -8.30 2.08
N GLY A 274 -1.01 -7.37 1.12
CA GLY A 274 -1.16 -7.67 -0.30
C GLY A 274 -2.55 -7.42 -0.87
N ALA A 275 -3.24 -6.42 -0.30
CA ALA A 275 -4.50 -5.89 -0.79
C ALA A 275 -4.49 -4.38 -0.47
N ALA A 276 -4.34 -3.54 -1.49
CA ALA A 276 -4.00 -2.11 -1.33
C ALA A 276 -5.10 -1.32 -0.64
N ALA A 277 -6.37 -1.60 -0.94
CA ALA A 277 -7.53 -0.98 -0.28
C ALA A 277 -7.63 -1.42 1.18
N VAL A 278 -7.30 -2.66 1.50
CA VAL A 278 -7.21 -3.16 2.90
C VAL A 278 -6.08 -2.46 3.64
N ASP A 279 -4.89 -2.42 3.05
CA ASP A 279 -3.69 -1.80 3.62
C ASP A 279 -3.95 -0.32 3.96
N MET A 280 -4.62 0.42 3.06
CA MET A 280 -5.06 1.80 3.32
C MET A 280 -6.13 1.89 4.42
N CYS A 281 -7.09 0.98 4.47
CA CYS A 281 -8.10 0.95 5.54
C CYS A 281 -7.51 0.64 6.92
N HIS A 282 -6.41 -0.13 7.00
CA HIS A 282 -5.69 -0.39 8.25
C HIS A 282 -4.97 0.85 8.78
N VAL A 283 -4.43 1.68 7.89
CA VAL A 283 -3.90 3.01 8.25
C VAL A 283 -5.02 3.94 8.72
N ALA A 284 -6.16 3.97 8.01
CA ALA A 284 -7.34 4.74 8.38
C ALA A 284 -7.93 4.36 9.75
N LEU A 285 -7.84 3.08 10.11
CA LEU A 285 -8.25 2.52 11.41
C LEU A 285 -7.24 2.83 12.54
N GLY A 286 -6.05 3.33 12.21
CA GLY A 286 -5.00 3.66 13.16
C GLY A 286 -4.27 2.45 13.78
N ILE A 287 -4.39 1.26 13.18
CA ILE A 287 -3.63 0.06 13.58
C ILE A 287 -2.28 -0.06 12.86
N ALA A 288 -2.08 0.75 11.82
CA ALA A 288 -0.79 1.05 11.21
C ALA A 288 -0.69 2.57 11.00
N GLU A 289 0.54 3.07 10.86
CA GLU A 289 0.82 4.51 10.75
C GLU A 289 0.91 5.01 9.29
N SER A 290 1.40 4.17 8.36
CA SER A 290 1.61 4.56 6.97
C SER A 290 1.60 3.36 6.03
N TYR A 291 1.31 3.64 4.77
CA TYR A 291 1.32 2.70 3.65
C TYR A 291 2.06 3.33 2.45
N TRP A 292 2.82 2.52 1.70
CA TRP A 292 3.40 2.92 0.41
C TRP A 292 3.43 1.75 -0.59
N GLU A 293 3.12 2.03 -1.85
CA GLU A 293 3.30 1.09 -2.97
C GLU A 293 3.43 1.85 -4.29
N TYR A 294 4.18 1.30 -5.25
CA TYR A 294 4.32 1.87 -6.59
C TYR A 294 3.33 1.25 -7.58
N ARG A 295 2.88 2.05 -8.56
CA ARG A 295 2.10 1.64 -9.75
C ARG A 295 0.66 1.15 -9.49
N LEU A 296 0.10 1.48 -8.33
CA LEU A 296 -1.33 1.30 -8.06
C LEU A 296 -2.21 1.95 -9.15
N LYS A 297 -3.35 1.34 -9.41
CA LYS A 297 -4.37 1.77 -10.35
C LYS A 297 -5.41 2.67 -9.66
N PRO A 298 -6.23 3.40 -10.43
CA PRO A 298 -7.29 4.23 -9.85
C PRO A 298 -8.31 3.44 -9.01
N TRP A 299 -8.57 2.17 -9.35
CA TRP A 299 -9.49 1.30 -8.63
C TRP A 299 -8.94 0.84 -7.27
N ASP A 300 -7.67 0.43 -7.21
CA ASP A 300 -6.94 0.15 -5.95
C ASP A 300 -7.01 1.34 -4.99
N MET A 301 -6.86 2.56 -5.52
CA MET A 301 -6.64 3.78 -4.72
C MET A 301 -7.91 4.53 -4.32
N ALA A 302 -8.91 4.66 -5.21
CA ALA A 302 -9.96 5.67 -5.07
C ALA A 302 -10.74 5.58 -3.76
N ALA A 303 -11.04 4.36 -3.31
CA ALA A 303 -11.75 4.14 -2.06
C ALA A 303 -10.84 4.32 -0.83
N GLY A 304 -9.72 3.59 -0.77
CA GLY A 304 -8.79 3.61 0.37
C GLY A 304 -8.23 5.01 0.68
N VAL A 305 -7.88 5.78 -0.37
CA VAL A 305 -7.43 7.17 -0.24
C VAL A 305 -8.49 8.05 0.43
N LEU A 306 -9.77 7.91 0.07
CA LEU A 306 -10.83 8.69 0.73
C LEU A 306 -11.00 8.29 2.20
N VAL A 307 -10.98 6.99 2.50
CA VAL A 307 -11.14 6.46 3.86
C VAL A 307 -10.02 6.96 4.77
N ILE A 308 -8.77 7.02 4.29
CA ILE A 308 -7.66 7.65 5.02
C ILE A 308 -7.90 9.16 5.19
N LEU A 309 -8.14 9.89 4.10
CA LEU A 309 -8.23 11.37 4.11
C LEU A 309 -9.34 11.91 5.03
N TYR A 310 -10.38 11.12 5.27
CA TYR A 310 -11.51 11.47 6.13
C TYR A 310 -11.51 10.74 7.49
N SER A 311 -10.49 9.93 7.77
CA SER A 311 -10.16 9.49 9.13
C SER A 311 -9.52 10.64 9.90
N PHE A 312 -10.04 10.96 11.08
CA PHE A 312 -9.74 12.23 11.75
C PHE A 312 -8.27 12.35 12.24
N SER A 313 -7.43 13.04 11.48
CA SER A 313 -6.23 13.75 11.97
C SER A 313 -5.88 14.94 11.08
N SER A 314 -5.17 15.93 11.62
CA SER A 314 -4.88 17.20 10.92
C SER A 314 -3.81 17.09 9.83
N TYR A 315 -3.04 16.00 9.81
CA TYR A 315 -1.94 15.77 8.89
C TYR A 315 -1.95 14.30 8.45
N PHE A 316 -2.19 14.06 7.17
CA PHE A 316 -1.86 12.81 6.51
C PHE A 316 -1.27 13.13 5.15
N TYR A 317 -0.16 12.48 4.81
CA TYR A 317 0.57 12.67 3.56
C TYR A 317 0.58 11.35 2.80
N ILE A 318 -0.01 11.35 1.60
CA ILE A 318 0.01 10.20 0.70
C ILE A 318 1.29 10.35 -0.13
N PHE A 319 2.19 9.37 -0.02
CA PHE A 319 3.30 9.20 -0.94
C PHE A 319 2.85 8.25 -2.06
N LEU A 320 2.74 8.80 -3.28
CA LEU A 320 2.44 8.09 -4.54
C LEU A 320 3.71 8.01 -5.40
#